data_AF-A0A2V5H0H8-F1
#
_entry.id   AF-A0A2V5H0H8-F1
#
_cell.length_a   1.000
_cell.length_b   1.000
_cell.length_c   1.000
_cell.angle_alpha   90.00
_cell.angle_beta   90.00
_cell.angle_gamma   90.00
#
_symmetry.space_group_name_H-M   'P 1'
#
loop_
_entity.id
_entity.type
_entity.pdbx_description
1 polymer ?
#
loop_
_entity_poly.entity_id
_entity_poly.type
_entity_poly.pdbx_seq_one_letter_code
_entity_poly.pdbx_strand_id
1 'polypeptide(L)'
;MALYLAIYTLIACLGAGALVNAQQPTQKGISQELFDRFSFFAEYAAGCHDGVDCGAGNCLNVTSANTTTIAEFNSTSLYNQGVSGFVLLDHTHELIVLQFVDPPGILEDLVQHQKNVTLAPVTKAMAQYRNYKIVFVGHSLGAALATVAAAEFRTYGHNVTLYSYASPSVGNYELSELISTQAQGETYRLAHCNDIIPRILCNGAGPPFFPDYSQLSPEY
;
A
#
# COMPACT_ATOMS: atom_id res chain seq x y z
N MET A 1 -26.44 -82.98 7.09
CA MET A 1 -26.51 -83.14 5.62
C MET A 1 -26.16 -81.79 5.03
N ALA A 2 -24.88 -81.54 4.76
CA ALA A 2 -24.29 -81.66 3.41
C ALA A 2 -24.90 -80.59 2.49
N LEU A 3 -24.17 -79.58 1.97
CA LEU A 3 -22.93 -79.70 1.20
C LEU A 3 -22.31 -78.28 1.01
N TYR A 4 -21.02 -78.12 1.34
CA TYR A 4 -19.91 -77.45 0.59
C TYR A 4 -20.21 -76.37 -0.48
N LEU A 5 -19.36 -75.39 -0.84
CA LEU A 5 -18.10 -74.73 -0.43
C LEU A 5 -17.73 -73.84 -1.66
N ALA A 6 -16.86 -72.81 -1.49
CA ALA A 6 -16.23 -71.99 -2.55
C ALA A 6 -17.11 -70.84 -3.10
N ILE A 7 -16.65 -69.59 -3.25
CA ILE A 7 -15.39 -69.13 -3.86
C ILE A 7 -15.00 -67.77 -3.26
N TYR A 8 -13.75 -67.69 -2.78
CA TYR A 8 -12.94 -66.47 -2.72
C TYR A 8 -12.64 -66.03 -4.16
N THR A 9 -12.91 -64.77 -4.55
CA THR A 9 -12.01 -63.93 -5.39
C THR A 9 -12.62 -62.55 -5.72
N LEU A 10 -11.90 -61.51 -5.30
CA LEU A 10 -11.65 -60.21 -5.93
C LEU A 10 -12.70 -59.60 -6.88
N ILE A 11 -13.23 -58.43 -6.50
CA ILE A 11 -12.94 -57.18 -7.24
C ILE A 11 -12.70 -56.06 -6.20
N ALA A 12 -11.43 -55.69 -6.05
CA ALA A 12 -11.03 -54.42 -5.50
C ALA A 12 -11.39 -53.33 -6.52
N CYS A 13 -12.41 -52.52 -6.24
CA CYS A 13 -12.53 -51.20 -6.85
C CYS A 13 -12.08 -50.17 -5.81
N LEU A 14 -10.84 -49.73 -6.01
CA LEU A 14 -10.28 -48.50 -5.49
C LEU A 14 -11.26 -47.34 -5.75
N GLY A 15 -12.07 -47.03 -4.75
CA GLY A 15 -12.59 -45.70 -4.53
C GLY A 15 -11.91 -45.17 -3.29
N ALA A 16 -10.63 -44.81 -3.40
CA ALA A 16 -10.02 -43.93 -2.43
C ALA A 16 -10.90 -42.67 -2.43
N GLY A 17 -11.75 -42.53 -1.41
CA GLY A 17 -12.28 -41.24 -1.04
C GLY A 17 -11.04 -40.41 -0.71
N ALA A 18 -10.53 -39.69 -1.71
CA ALA A 18 -9.68 -38.56 -1.45
C ALA A 18 -10.53 -37.67 -0.57
N LEU A 19 -10.24 -37.69 0.73
CA LEU A 19 -10.43 -36.50 1.53
C LEU A 19 -9.63 -35.46 0.77
N VAL A 20 -10.32 -34.68 -0.06
CA VAL A 20 -9.81 -33.41 -0.53
C VAL A 20 -9.63 -32.66 0.77
N ASN A 21 -8.41 -32.74 1.31
CA ASN A 21 -7.95 -31.80 2.29
C ASN A 21 -8.07 -30.49 1.52
N ALA A 22 -9.18 -29.77 1.74
CA ALA A 22 -9.29 -28.41 1.30
C ALA A 22 -8.10 -27.76 1.98
N GLN A 23 -7.02 -27.59 1.21
CA GLN A 23 -5.81 -27.00 1.71
C GLN A 23 -6.24 -25.60 2.05
N GLN A 24 -6.54 -25.36 3.34
CA GLN A 24 -6.84 -24.04 3.85
C GLN A 24 -5.74 -23.16 3.26
N PRO A 25 -6.10 -22.05 2.59
CA PRO A 25 -5.11 -21.20 1.95
C PRO A 25 -4.01 -20.97 2.98
N THR A 26 -2.82 -21.46 2.69
CA THR A 26 -1.69 -21.31 3.60
C THR A 26 -1.47 -19.82 3.70
N GLN A 27 -1.93 -19.21 4.78
CA GLN A 27 -1.61 -17.83 5.11
C GLN A 27 -0.09 -17.82 5.21
N LYS A 28 0.57 -17.34 4.16
CA LYS A 28 2.02 -17.18 4.16
C LYS A 28 2.29 -15.99 5.06
N GLY A 29 2.38 -16.26 6.37
CA GLY A 29 2.53 -15.21 7.37
C GLY A 29 3.75 -14.34 7.05
N ILE A 30 3.59 -13.03 7.17
CA ILE A 30 4.71 -12.10 7.16
C ILE A 30 5.48 -12.20 8.49
N SER A 31 6.74 -11.75 8.52
CA SER A 31 7.47 -11.67 9.79
C SER A 31 6.82 -10.65 10.72
N GLN A 32 6.97 -10.84 12.03
CA GLN A 32 6.49 -9.87 13.02
C GLN A 32 7.11 -8.49 12.78
N GLU A 33 8.41 -8.44 12.46
CA GLU A 33 9.10 -7.18 12.11
C GLU A 33 8.45 -6.46 10.92
N LEU A 34 8.04 -7.20 9.89
CA LEU A 34 7.37 -6.60 8.73
C LEU A 34 5.96 -6.12 9.10
N PHE A 35 5.24 -6.89 9.92
CA PHE A 35 3.94 -6.47 10.46
C PHE A 35 4.06 -5.20 11.30
N ASP A 36 5.05 -5.11 12.20
CA ASP A 36 5.28 -3.94 13.05
C ASP A 36 5.61 -2.70 12.20
N ARG A 37 6.39 -2.89 11.13
CA ARG A 37 6.63 -1.82 10.13
C ARG A 37 5.34 -1.37 9.45
N PHE A 38 4.47 -2.30 9.06
CA PHE A 38 3.17 -1.95 8.47
C PHE A 38 2.29 -1.19 9.46
N SER A 39 2.24 -1.61 10.72
CA SER A 39 1.52 -0.86 11.75
C SER A 39 2.11 0.54 11.96
N PHE A 40 3.43 0.67 12.01
CA PHE A 40 4.11 1.96 12.16
C PHE A 40 3.79 2.93 11.02
N PHE A 41 3.91 2.49 9.76
CA PHE A 41 3.63 3.37 8.62
C PHE A 41 2.13 3.61 8.39
N ALA A 42 1.24 2.78 8.95
CA ALA A 42 -0.19 3.06 8.97
C ALA A 42 -0.51 4.31 9.82
N GLU A 43 0.26 4.61 10.86
CA GLU A 43 0.10 5.83 11.66
C GLU A 43 0.39 7.09 10.84
N TYR A 44 1.47 7.09 10.05
CA TYR A 44 1.75 8.16 9.08
C TYR A 44 0.68 8.25 8.00
N ALA A 45 0.18 7.11 7.49
CA ALA A 45 -0.91 7.08 6.51
C ALA A 45 -2.22 7.67 7.06
N ALA A 46 -2.45 7.54 8.37
CA ALA A 46 -3.57 8.18 9.08
C ALA A 46 -3.35 9.68 9.31
N GLY A 47 -2.20 10.23 8.89
CA GLY A 47 -1.86 11.65 8.98
C GLY A 47 -1.22 12.07 10.30
N CYS A 48 -0.70 11.14 11.09
CA CYS A 48 -0.01 11.50 12.34
C CYS A 48 1.38 12.06 12.08
N HIS A 49 1.75 13.12 12.81
CA HIS A 49 3.00 13.85 12.62
C HIS A 49 3.28 14.80 13.78
N ASP A 50 4.55 15.02 14.14
CA ASP A 50 4.97 16.17 14.97
C ASP A 50 4.19 16.32 16.28
N GLY A 51 3.95 15.19 16.97
CA GLY A 51 3.15 15.13 18.19
C GLY A 51 1.63 15.28 18.00
N VAL A 52 1.16 15.45 16.77
CA VAL A 52 -0.27 15.47 16.40
C VAL A 52 -0.76 14.04 16.23
N ASP A 53 -1.69 13.65 17.11
CA ASP A 53 -2.52 12.46 16.96
C ASP A 53 -3.80 12.81 16.19
N CYS A 54 -4.27 11.92 15.33
CA CYS A 54 -5.50 12.07 14.54
C CYS A 54 -6.79 11.92 15.38
N GLY A 55 -6.69 12.01 16.71
CA GLY A 55 -7.80 12.00 17.66
C GLY A 55 -8.29 10.62 18.09
N ALA A 56 -7.58 9.55 17.69
CA ALA A 56 -7.98 8.17 17.95
C ALA A 56 -7.07 7.42 18.93
N GLY A 57 -5.97 8.03 19.41
CA GLY A 57 -5.00 7.38 20.29
C GLY A 57 -4.17 6.29 19.61
N ASN A 58 -4.21 6.21 18.27
CA ASN A 58 -3.60 5.13 17.50
C ASN A 58 -2.21 5.47 16.97
N CYS A 59 -1.67 6.66 17.30
CA CYS A 59 -0.42 7.16 16.75
C CYS A 59 0.74 7.20 17.73
N LEU A 60 0.80 6.25 18.66
CA LEU A 60 1.77 6.25 19.75
C LEU A 60 3.22 6.17 19.25
N ASN A 61 3.48 5.46 18.15
CA ASN A 61 4.85 5.32 17.65
C ASN A 61 5.32 6.59 16.96
N VAL A 62 4.47 7.25 16.18
CA VAL A 62 4.82 8.52 15.51
C VAL A 62 4.85 9.68 16.50
N THR A 63 3.89 9.78 17.42
CA THR A 63 3.84 10.88 18.40
C THR A 63 4.92 10.80 19.48
N SER A 64 5.48 9.61 19.73
CA SER A 64 6.63 9.44 20.64
C SER A 64 7.99 9.59 19.95
N ALA A 65 8.03 9.61 18.62
CA ALA A 65 9.26 9.81 17.85
C ALA A 65 9.64 11.30 17.78
N ASN A 66 10.93 11.57 17.59
CA ASN A 66 11.44 12.91 17.33
C ASN A 66 11.20 13.27 15.87
N THR A 67 9.98 13.67 15.56
CA THR A 67 9.59 14.08 14.21
C THR A 67 9.57 15.60 14.06
N THR A 68 9.82 16.11 12.86
CA THR A 68 9.70 17.54 12.55
C THR A 68 9.05 17.73 11.19
N THR A 69 8.02 18.56 11.13
CA THR A 69 7.40 18.97 9.87
C THR A 69 8.25 20.04 9.18
N ILE A 70 8.76 19.73 7.99
CA ILE A 70 9.60 20.66 7.21
C ILE A 70 8.87 21.31 6.03
N ALA A 71 7.76 20.72 5.61
CA ALA A 71 6.81 21.35 4.71
C ALA A 71 5.42 20.79 4.92
N GLU A 72 4.42 21.63 4.72
CA GLU A 72 3.01 21.26 4.63
C GLU A 72 2.52 21.68 3.25
N PHE A 73 1.67 20.85 2.65
CA PHE A 73 0.97 21.19 1.44
C PHE A 73 -0.51 20.91 1.60
N ASN A 74 -1.30 21.87 1.17
CA ASN A 74 -2.74 21.75 1.13
C ASN A 74 -3.17 22.16 -0.28
N SER A 75 -3.83 21.24 -0.99
CA SER A 75 -4.35 21.54 -2.31
C SER A 75 -5.75 22.14 -2.16
N THR A 76 -5.89 23.45 -2.28
CA THR A 76 -7.18 24.11 -2.46
C THR A 76 -7.49 24.26 -3.95
N SER A 77 -7.77 23.14 -4.63
CA SER A 77 -8.41 23.21 -5.95
C SER A 77 -9.91 23.54 -5.79
N LEU A 78 -10.50 24.15 -6.82
CA LEU A 78 -11.77 24.90 -6.90
C LEU A 78 -13.06 24.22 -6.36
N TYR A 79 -12.95 23.00 -5.80
CA TYR A 79 -14.04 22.19 -5.25
C TYR A 79 -13.74 21.56 -3.86
N ASN A 80 -12.87 22.18 -3.03
CA ASN A 80 -12.66 21.82 -1.61
C ASN A 80 -12.29 20.35 -1.31
N GLN A 81 -11.72 19.62 -2.26
CA GLN A 81 -11.44 18.17 -2.14
C GLN A 81 -9.99 17.83 -2.52
N GLY A 82 -9.05 18.69 -2.18
CA GLY A 82 -7.64 18.43 -2.47
C GLY A 82 -6.94 17.63 -1.39
N VAL A 83 -6.03 16.75 -1.80
CA VAL A 83 -5.16 16.02 -0.90
C VAL A 83 -4.22 17.01 -0.23
N SER A 84 -4.13 16.86 1.09
CA SER A 84 -3.18 17.57 1.93
C SER A 84 -2.08 16.62 2.32
N GLY A 85 -1.01 17.13 2.90
CA GLY A 85 0.08 16.28 3.30
C GLY A 85 1.27 17.05 3.80
N PHE A 86 2.28 16.29 4.18
CA PHE A 86 3.42 16.83 4.91
C PHE A 86 4.70 16.17 4.42
N VAL A 87 5.79 16.92 4.50
CA VAL A 87 7.14 16.40 4.41
C VAL A 87 7.74 16.47 5.80
N LEU A 88 8.13 15.31 6.31
CA LEU A 88 8.54 15.11 7.69
C LEU A 88 9.95 14.56 7.73
N LEU A 89 10.66 14.95 8.79
CA LEU A 89 11.88 14.28 9.23
C LEU A 89 11.52 13.45 10.46
N ASP A 90 11.87 12.17 10.45
CA ASP A 90 11.87 11.35 11.64
C ASP A 90 13.32 11.11 12.05
N HIS A 91 13.75 11.81 13.09
CA HIS A 91 15.12 11.71 13.58
C HIS A 91 15.35 10.45 14.41
N THR A 92 14.29 9.84 14.96
CA THR A 92 14.38 8.60 15.73
C THR A 92 14.69 7.42 14.82
N HIS A 93 14.03 7.37 13.65
CA HIS A 93 14.16 6.26 12.70
C HIS A 93 15.00 6.58 11.46
N GLU A 94 15.58 7.79 11.42
CA GLU A 94 16.36 8.31 10.29
C GLU A 94 15.58 8.26 8.97
N LEU A 95 14.38 8.86 8.95
CA LEU A 95 13.49 8.86 7.79
C LEU A 95 13.22 10.27 7.25
N ILE A 96 13.11 10.37 5.94
CA ILE A 96 12.43 11.47 5.24
C ILE A 96 11.10 10.90 4.77
N VAL A 97 9.99 11.38 5.36
CA VAL A 97 8.65 10.88 5.06
C VAL A 97 7.88 11.91 4.26
N LEU A 98 7.42 11.53 3.06
CA LEU A 98 6.40 12.27 2.32
C LEU A 98 5.06 11.58 2.56
N GLN A 99 4.19 12.23 3.34
CA GLN A 99 2.87 11.71 3.66
C GLN A 99 1.77 12.45 2.89
N PHE A 100 0.86 11.70 2.30
CA PHE A 100 -0.36 12.21 1.69
C PHE A 100 -1.57 11.82 2.54
N VAL A 101 -2.38 12.81 2.90
CA VAL A 101 -3.56 12.71 3.76
C VAL A 101 -4.81 13.00 2.95
N ASP A 102 -5.78 12.10 3.02
CA ASP A 102 -7.06 12.23 2.35
C ASP A 102 -7.83 13.48 2.86
N PRO A 103 -8.45 14.28 1.97
CA PRO A 103 -9.37 15.32 2.40
C PRO A 103 -10.66 14.71 2.97
N PRO A 104 -11.43 15.47 3.77
CA PRO A 104 -12.81 15.12 4.06
C PRO A 104 -13.66 15.24 2.77
N GLY A 105 -13.84 14.14 2.06
CA GLY A 105 -14.67 14.06 0.84
C GLY A 105 -13.96 13.36 -0.32
N ILE A 106 -14.70 12.61 -1.13
CA ILE A 106 -14.16 11.81 -2.25
C ILE A 106 -14.64 12.44 -3.55
N LEU A 107 -13.72 13.01 -4.35
CA LEU A 107 -13.72 12.97 -5.82
C LEU A 107 -12.44 13.61 -6.40
N GLU A 108 -11.93 13.00 -7.47
CA GLU A 108 -10.59 13.16 -8.02
C GLU A 108 -10.39 14.37 -8.95
N ASP A 109 -9.28 15.11 -8.78
CA ASP A 109 -8.49 15.77 -9.86
C ASP A 109 -7.19 16.44 -9.31
N LEU A 110 -6.08 15.70 -9.04
CA LEU A 110 -4.97 16.26 -8.23
C LEU A 110 -3.51 15.99 -8.62
N VAL A 111 -3.20 15.22 -9.66
CA VAL A 111 -1.80 14.75 -9.85
C VAL A 111 -0.83 15.88 -10.23
N GLN A 112 -1.25 16.87 -11.03
CA GLN A 112 -0.29 17.82 -11.63
C GLN A 112 0.12 18.98 -10.70
N HIS A 113 -0.75 19.41 -9.78
CA HIS A 113 -0.45 20.54 -8.89
C HIS A 113 0.54 20.18 -7.76
N GLN A 114 0.63 18.90 -7.39
CA GLN A 114 1.37 18.49 -6.19
C GLN A 114 2.87 18.24 -6.42
N LYS A 115 3.29 18.03 -7.67
CA LYS A 115 4.69 17.76 -8.01
C LYS A 115 5.65 18.88 -7.55
N ASN A 116 5.29 20.13 -7.82
CA ASN A 116 6.15 21.27 -7.48
C ASN A 116 6.24 21.52 -5.96
N VAL A 117 5.19 21.16 -5.22
CA VAL A 117 5.11 21.41 -3.79
C VAL A 117 5.89 20.36 -2.99
N THR A 118 5.93 19.12 -3.47
CA THR A 118 6.59 18.00 -2.78
C THR A 118 8.06 17.83 -3.17
N LEU A 119 8.44 18.12 -4.42
CA LEU A 119 9.80 17.88 -4.91
C LEU A 119 10.87 18.74 -4.21
N ALA A 120 10.63 20.03 -4.05
CA ALA A 120 11.64 20.95 -3.49
C ALA A 120 11.95 20.66 -2.00
N PRO A 121 10.96 20.48 -1.11
CA PRO A 121 11.24 20.14 0.29
C PRO A 121 11.93 18.78 0.45
N VAL A 122 11.49 17.75 -0.29
CA VAL A 122 12.07 16.41 -0.22
C VAL A 122 13.51 16.41 -0.71
N THR A 123 13.80 17.00 -1.87
CA THR A 123 15.18 17.07 -2.39
C THR A 123 16.11 17.89 -1.49
N LYS A 124 15.61 18.96 -0.87
CA LYS A 124 16.35 19.72 0.14
C LYS A 124 16.67 18.86 1.38
N ALA A 125 15.69 18.12 1.88
CA ALA A 125 15.89 17.19 3.00
C ALA A 125 16.92 16.11 2.66
N MET A 126 16.82 15.52 1.47
CA MET A 126 17.78 14.52 0.99
C MET A 126 19.21 15.07 0.93
N ALA A 127 19.39 16.33 0.51
CA ALA A 127 20.69 16.96 0.46
C ALA A 127 21.30 17.13 1.87
N GLN A 128 20.47 17.41 2.88
CA GLN A 128 20.89 17.65 4.26
C GLN A 128 21.05 16.36 5.08
N TYR A 129 20.18 15.37 4.86
CA TYR A 129 20.08 14.12 5.63
C TYR A 129 20.37 12.91 4.74
N ARG A 130 21.60 12.82 4.24
CA ARG A 130 22.02 11.84 3.21
C ARG A 130 21.92 10.38 3.63
N ASN A 131 21.90 10.10 4.93
CA ASN A 131 21.79 8.76 5.48
C ASN A 131 20.35 8.33 5.75
N TYR A 132 19.39 9.27 5.66
CA TYR A 132 18.00 8.96 5.99
C TYR A 132 17.34 8.18 4.85
N LYS A 133 16.49 7.22 5.21
CA LYS A 133 15.69 6.47 4.24
C LYS A 133 14.53 7.32 3.77
N ILE A 134 14.20 7.23 2.49
CA ILE A 134 13.08 7.97 1.91
C ILE A 134 11.86 7.08 1.87
N VAL A 135 10.77 7.52 2.51
CA VAL A 135 9.52 6.76 2.59
C VAL A 135 8.37 7.61 2.10
N PHE A 136 7.61 7.11 1.13
CA PHE A 136 6.38 7.72 0.67
C PHE A 136 5.20 6.89 1.18
N VAL A 137 4.21 7.57 1.73
CA VAL A 137 3.11 6.93 2.44
C VAL A 137 1.78 7.64 2.23
N GLY A 138 0.70 6.87 2.19
CA GLY A 138 -0.66 7.39 2.16
C GLY A 138 -1.71 6.30 2.29
N HIS A 139 -2.93 6.73 2.56
CA HIS A 139 -4.14 5.92 2.59
C HIS A 139 -5.08 6.33 1.44
N SER A 140 -5.92 5.42 0.93
CA SER A 140 -6.93 5.70 -0.11
C SER A 140 -6.40 6.53 -1.29
N LEU A 141 -6.90 7.75 -1.51
CA LEU A 141 -6.45 8.62 -2.60
C LEU A 141 -5.01 9.13 -2.35
N GLY A 142 -4.67 9.41 -1.10
CA GLY A 142 -3.29 9.70 -0.70
C GLY A 142 -2.33 8.54 -1.03
N ALA A 143 -2.77 7.29 -0.93
CA ALA A 143 -1.98 6.13 -1.31
C ALA A 143 -1.73 6.06 -2.82
N ALA A 144 -2.73 6.42 -3.64
CA ALA A 144 -2.57 6.51 -5.10
C ALA A 144 -1.54 7.59 -5.49
N LEU A 145 -1.59 8.75 -4.83
CA LEU A 145 -0.63 9.84 -5.08
C LEU A 145 0.78 9.49 -4.60
N ALA A 146 0.90 8.87 -3.42
CA ALA A 146 2.18 8.34 -2.92
C ALA A 146 2.79 7.34 -3.91
N THR A 147 1.96 6.50 -4.53
CA THR A 147 2.39 5.50 -5.52
C THR A 147 2.97 6.15 -6.78
N VAL A 148 2.26 7.11 -7.36
CA VAL A 148 2.74 7.84 -8.55
C VAL A 148 4.00 8.65 -8.23
N ALA A 149 4.02 9.34 -7.08
CA ALA A 149 5.18 10.12 -6.64
C ALA A 149 6.41 9.22 -6.42
N ALA A 150 6.25 8.05 -5.81
CA ALA A 150 7.35 7.12 -5.58
C ALA A 150 7.93 6.62 -6.90
N ALA A 151 7.07 6.23 -7.84
CA ALA A 151 7.48 5.82 -9.18
C ALA A 151 8.32 6.89 -9.87
N GLU A 152 7.84 8.14 -9.83
CA GLU A 152 8.52 9.30 -10.41
C GLU A 152 9.89 9.56 -9.75
N PHE A 153 9.98 9.64 -8.43
CA PHE A 153 11.24 9.87 -7.72
C PHE A 153 12.28 8.78 -7.99
N ARG A 154 11.82 7.53 -8.13
CA ARG A 154 12.68 6.41 -8.51
C ARG A 154 13.18 6.53 -9.95
N THR A 155 12.44 7.17 -10.87
CA THR A 155 12.97 7.49 -12.22
C THR A 155 14.12 8.50 -12.17
N TYR A 156 14.15 9.37 -11.15
CA TYR A 156 15.27 10.28 -10.89
C TYR A 156 16.44 9.61 -10.13
N GLY A 157 16.39 8.30 -9.90
CA GLY A 157 17.46 7.52 -9.28
C GLY A 157 17.46 7.56 -7.74
N HIS A 158 16.36 7.97 -7.11
CA HIS A 158 16.22 7.97 -5.67
C HIS A 158 15.69 6.63 -5.15
N ASN A 159 16.31 6.09 -4.10
CA ASN A 159 15.82 4.88 -3.43
C ASN A 159 14.66 5.26 -2.48
N VAL A 160 13.43 5.02 -2.93
CA VAL A 160 12.19 5.38 -2.22
C VAL A 160 11.44 4.12 -1.85
N THR A 161 11.10 3.94 -0.58
CA THR A 161 10.18 2.89 -0.12
C THR A 161 8.75 3.41 -0.13
N LEU A 162 7.82 2.65 -0.70
CA LEU A 162 6.41 3.00 -0.77
C LEU A 162 5.60 2.12 0.20
N TYR A 163 4.77 2.75 1.03
CA TYR A 163 3.70 2.08 1.77
C TYR A 163 2.36 2.68 1.35
N SER A 164 1.55 1.89 0.67
CA SER A 164 0.23 2.29 0.18
C SER A 164 -0.84 1.47 0.88
N TYR A 165 -1.74 2.15 1.59
CA TYR A 165 -2.85 1.52 2.33
C TYR A 165 -4.16 1.79 1.59
N ALA A 166 -4.95 0.76 1.31
CA ALA A 166 -6.26 0.92 0.67
C ALA A 166 -6.23 1.69 -0.67
N SER A 167 -5.12 1.61 -1.43
CA SER A 167 -4.98 2.36 -2.68
C SER A 167 -5.93 1.86 -3.77
N PRO A 168 -6.64 2.75 -4.49
CA PRO A 168 -7.22 2.40 -5.78
C PRO A 168 -6.10 2.11 -6.80
N SER A 169 -6.46 1.56 -7.95
CA SER A 169 -5.51 1.38 -9.05
C SER A 169 -5.09 2.75 -9.61
N VAL A 170 -3.80 2.91 -9.91
CA VAL A 170 -3.24 4.18 -10.39
C VAL A 170 -3.06 4.23 -11.91
N GLY A 171 -3.35 3.13 -12.61
CA GLY A 171 -3.24 3.07 -14.07
C GLY A 171 -3.32 1.66 -14.62
N ASN A 172 -2.84 1.51 -15.85
CA ASN A 172 -2.89 0.25 -16.60
C ASN A 172 -1.85 -0.79 -16.13
N TYR A 173 -1.91 -1.97 -16.73
CA TYR A 173 -0.98 -3.07 -16.45
C TYR A 173 0.49 -2.64 -16.60
N GLU A 174 0.83 -1.92 -17.67
CA GLU A 174 2.20 -1.50 -17.93
C GLU A 174 2.74 -0.57 -16.83
N LEU A 175 1.92 0.37 -16.34
CA LEU A 175 2.31 1.22 -15.21
C LEU A 175 2.45 0.40 -13.94
N SER A 176 1.48 -0.47 -13.64
CA SER A 176 1.50 -1.29 -12.43
C SER A 176 2.68 -2.27 -12.41
N GLU A 177 3.04 -2.87 -13.55
CA GLU A 177 4.22 -3.72 -13.69
C GLU A 177 5.51 -2.90 -13.53
N LEU A 178 5.59 -1.71 -14.13
CA LEU A 178 6.74 -0.82 -13.98
C LEU A 178 6.99 -0.47 -12.50
N ILE A 179 5.95 -0.07 -11.77
CA ILE A 179 6.10 0.33 -10.36
C ILE A 179 6.41 -0.88 -9.46
N SER A 180 5.81 -2.03 -9.76
CA SER A 180 6.03 -3.29 -9.01
C SER A 180 7.45 -3.84 -9.17
N THR A 181 8.09 -3.59 -10.32
CA THR A 181 9.40 -4.17 -10.66
C THR A 181 10.57 -3.18 -10.56
N GLN A 182 10.29 -1.92 -10.20
CA GLN A 182 11.31 -0.88 -10.13
C GLN A 182 12.34 -1.15 -9.03
N ALA A 183 13.64 -1.20 -9.38
CA ALA A 183 14.70 -1.63 -8.46
C ALA A 183 15.11 -0.60 -7.38
N GLN A 184 14.59 0.63 -7.43
CA GLN A 184 15.00 1.74 -6.54
C GLN A 184 14.10 1.86 -5.30
N GLY A 185 13.97 0.75 -4.56
CA GLY A 185 13.25 0.70 -3.29
C GLY A 185 12.02 -0.19 -3.32
N GLU A 186 11.49 -0.47 -2.14
CA GLU A 186 10.46 -1.49 -1.93
C GLU A 186 9.05 -0.94 -2.12
N THR A 187 8.13 -1.77 -2.61
CA THR A 187 6.72 -1.42 -2.78
C THR A 187 5.87 -2.32 -1.90
N TYR A 188 5.23 -1.74 -0.88
CA TYR A 188 4.28 -2.43 -0.02
C TYR A 188 2.88 -1.89 -0.28
N ARG A 189 2.05 -2.71 -0.94
CA ARG A 189 0.62 -2.44 -1.13
C ARG A 189 -0.20 -3.26 -0.17
N LEU A 190 -0.87 -2.58 0.75
CA LEU A 190 -1.70 -3.20 1.78
C LEU A 190 -3.17 -3.03 1.43
N ALA A 191 -3.88 -4.15 1.40
CA ALA A 191 -5.31 -4.18 1.15
C ALA A 191 -6.03 -4.96 2.26
N HIS A 192 -7.21 -4.49 2.64
CA HIS A 192 -8.07 -5.24 3.56
C HIS A 192 -9.15 -6.00 2.77
N CYS A 193 -9.45 -7.23 3.18
CA CYS A 193 -10.29 -8.15 2.41
C CYS A 193 -11.67 -7.58 2.02
N ASN A 194 -12.27 -6.79 2.92
CA ASN A 194 -13.59 -6.18 2.79
C ASN A 194 -13.55 -4.73 2.27
N ASP A 195 -12.37 -4.21 1.93
CA ASP A 195 -12.24 -2.87 1.37
C ASP A 195 -12.58 -2.88 -0.12
N ILE A 196 -13.48 -1.98 -0.53
CA ILE A 196 -13.91 -1.81 -1.92
C ILE A 196 -12.94 -0.94 -2.71
N ILE A 197 -12.16 -0.05 -2.07
CA ILE A 197 -11.34 0.95 -2.76
C ILE A 197 -10.28 0.28 -3.64
N PRO A 198 -9.50 -0.74 -3.18
CA PRO A 198 -8.57 -1.45 -4.06
C PRO A 198 -9.25 -2.22 -5.20
N ARG A 199 -10.56 -2.48 -5.11
CA ARG A 199 -11.30 -3.32 -6.07
C ARG A 199 -12.09 -2.49 -7.08
N ILE A 200 -12.42 -1.24 -6.76
CA ILE A 200 -13.38 -0.42 -7.52
C ILE A 200 -12.92 -0.15 -8.96
N LEU A 201 -11.60 -0.09 -9.18
CA LEU A 201 -11.00 0.12 -10.50
C LEU A 201 -10.49 -1.17 -11.16
N CYS A 202 -10.24 -2.25 -10.40
CA CYS A 202 -9.62 -3.49 -10.92
C CYS A 202 -10.64 -4.48 -11.51
N ASN A 203 -11.92 -4.39 -11.14
CA ASN A 203 -12.98 -5.17 -11.72
C ASN A 203 -13.71 -4.27 -12.71
N GLY A 204 -13.74 -4.61 -14.01
CA GLY A 204 -14.40 -3.87 -15.10
C GLY A 204 -15.92 -3.67 -14.98
N ALA A 205 -16.40 -3.25 -13.80
CA ALA A 205 -17.73 -2.75 -13.49
C ALA A 205 -17.86 -1.24 -13.83
N GLY A 206 -16.85 -0.66 -14.47
CA GLY A 206 -17.01 0.59 -15.20
C GLY A 206 -17.77 0.33 -16.51
N PRO A 207 -18.62 1.25 -17.01
CA PRO A 207 -19.11 1.22 -18.38
C PRO A 207 -17.97 0.90 -19.37
N PRO A 208 -18.27 0.32 -20.56
CA PRO A 208 -17.31 -0.25 -21.53
C PRO A 208 -16.28 0.74 -22.14
N PHE A 209 -16.09 1.91 -21.52
CA PHE A 209 -15.15 2.97 -21.85
C PHE A 209 -14.07 3.19 -20.78
N PHE A 210 -14.06 2.44 -19.68
CA PHE A 210 -12.98 2.54 -18.69
C PHE A 210 -11.74 1.77 -19.17
N PRO A 211 -10.54 2.40 -19.18
CA PRO A 211 -9.30 1.72 -19.55
C PRO A 211 -9.01 0.57 -18.58
N ASP A 212 -8.28 -0.45 -19.04
CA ASP A 212 -7.91 -1.62 -18.24
C ASP A 212 -6.97 -1.20 -17.09
N TYR A 213 -7.53 -0.90 -15.92
CA TYR A 213 -6.78 -0.59 -14.70
C TYR A 213 -6.24 -1.88 -14.08
N SER A 214 -5.02 -1.81 -13.54
CA SER A 214 -4.34 -2.95 -12.92
C SER A 214 -3.76 -2.58 -11.56
N GLN A 215 -3.65 -3.54 -10.65
CA GLN A 215 -3.09 -3.34 -9.32
C GLN A 215 -1.60 -3.71 -9.26
N LEU A 216 -0.89 -3.09 -8.33
CA LEU A 216 0.52 -3.39 -8.08
C LEU A 216 0.68 -4.74 -7.37
N SER A 217 1.85 -5.35 -7.52
CA SER A 217 2.25 -6.60 -6.89
C SER A 217 3.55 -6.41 -6.07
N PRO A 218 3.73 -7.11 -4.95
CA PRO A 218 2.76 -8.00 -4.28
C PRO A 218 1.67 -7.26 -3.50
N GLU A 219 0.58 -7.96 -3.19
CA GLU A 219 -0.43 -7.53 -2.20
C GLU A 219 -0.09 -8.13 -0.82
N TYR A 220 -0.23 -7.32 0.22
CA TYR A 220 -0.11 -7.72 1.63
C TYR A 220 -1.42 -7.55 2.38
#